data_AF-A0AAW5DIY1-F1
#
_entry.id   AF-A0AAW5DIY1-F1
#
_cell.length_a   1.000
_cell.length_b   1.000
_cell.length_c   1.000
_cell.angle_alpha   90.00
_cell.angle_beta   90.00
_cell.angle_gamma   90.00
#
_symmetry.space_group_name_H-M   'P 1'
#
loop_
_entity.id
_entity.type
_entity.pdbx_description
1 polymer ?
#
loop_
_entity_poly.entity_id
_entity_poly.type
_entity_poly.pdbx_seq_one_letter_code
_entity_poly.pdbx_strand_id
1 'polypeptide(L)'
;MKKVLSCFLLLGSFSSFATVIEYNDFSDTTGLTLNGNTQVVNNNLQLTNNIAWQGGSVFTTNAISLINDSSFATSFSFKIDNNSLGGDTDGLGADGLAFVIQTQNANVGGAGGGLGYQGINNSVAVEFDTFNNTSWDNNNGNHVGIGINGNVNTSNNVNEPFRFNEGDVWNVLITFDGISKLFDVSWSMETDSTKGGSISRILDVASILGSTDAFLGFTSGTGSYASTHGILSATFTNTSSIPTNTPVNAPVTFSLMMSALAFLVFRRKKQILRS
;
A
#
# COMPACT_ATOMS: atom_id res chain seq x y z
N MET A 1 7.93 -44.14 -50.98
CA MET A 1 7.41 -42.92 -50.32
C MET A 1 7.49 -43.13 -48.81
N LYS A 2 8.45 -42.48 -48.13
CA LYS A 2 8.61 -42.55 -46.67
C LYS A 2 7.69 -41.51 -46.04
N LYS A 3 6.68 -41.93 -45.25
CA LYS A 3 5.85 -41.02 -44.47
C LYS A 3 6.61 -40.65 -43.20
N VAL A 4 6.99 -39.38 -43.06
CA VAL A 4 7.52 -38.82 -41.83
C VAL A 4 6.34 -38.51 -40.92
N LEU A 5 6.31 -39.13 -39.73
CA LEU A 5 5.31 -38.88 -38.71
C LEU A 5 5.80 -37.69 -37.87
N SER A 6 5.20 -36.51 -38.06
CA SER A 6 5.50 -35.32 -37.27
C SER A 6 4.81 -35.45 -35.91
N CYS A 7 5.60 -35.54 -34.84
CA CYS A 7 5.12 -35.54 -33.47
C CYS A 7 4.96 -34.08 -33.02
N PHE A 8 3.72 -33.59 -32.97
CA PHE A 8 3.41 -32.30 -32.36
C PHE A 8 3.48 -32.45 -30.84
N LEU A 9 4.52 -31.90 -30.20
CA LEU A 9 4.45 -31.60 -28.77
C LEU A 9 3.39 -30.51 -28.57
N LEU A 10 2.27 -30.85 -27.94
CA LEU A 10 1.43 -29.85 -27.29
C LEU A 10 2.18 -29.31 -26.09
N LEU A 11 2.84 -28.15 -26.25
CA LEU A 11 3.22 -27.30 -25.13
C LEU A 11 1.92 -26.71 -24.58
N GLY A 12 1.37 -27.34 -23.54
CA GLY A 12 0.27 -26.75 -22.79
C GLY A 12 0.74 -25.46 -22.12
N SER A 13 0.18 -24.33 -22.53
CA SER A 13 0.31 -23.08 -21.78
C SER A 13 -0.43 -23.24 -20.45
N PHE A 14 0.30 -23.36 -19.35
CA PHE A 14 -0.29 -23.23 -18.02
C PHE A 14 -0.73 -21.77 -17.87
N SER A 15 -2.04 -21.54 -17.76
CA SER A 15 -2.54 -20.25 -17.31
C SER A 15 -2.22 -20.13 -15.82
N SER A 16 -1.34 -19.20 -15.45
CA SER A 16 -1.12 -18.87 -14.04
C SER A 16 -2.39 -18.22 -13.51
N PHE A 17 -3.09 -18.87 -12.58
CA PHE A 17 -4.17 -18.23 -11.85
C PHE A 17 -3.57 -17.19 -10.90
N ALA A 18 -4.09 -15.97 -10.95
CA ALA A 18 -3.79 -14.94 -9.96
C ALA A 18 -4.77 -15.09 -8.79
N THR A 19 -4.28 -15.10 -7.56
CA THR A 19 -5.17 -14.86 -6.41
C THR A 19 -5.42 -13.35 -6.35
N VAL A 20 -6.69 -12.96 -6.35
CA VAL A 20 -7.10 -11.55 -6.20
C VAL A 20 -7.99 -11.45 -4.98
N ILE A 21 -7.63 -10.56 -4.05
CA ILE A 21 -8.45 -10.13 -2.92
C ILE A 21 -8.76 -8.66 -3.16
N GLU A 22 -10.02 -8.28 -3.14
CA GLU A 22 -10.47 -6.93 -3.49
C GLU A 22 -11.47 -6.41 -2.45
N TYR A 23 -11.20 -5.20 -1.96
CA TYR A 23 -12.03 -4.41 -1.08
C TYR A 23 -12.25 -3.05 -1.75
N ASN A 24 -13.35 -2.92 -2.51
CA ASN A 24 -13.76 -1.65 -3.11
C ASN A 24 -14.12 -0.60 -2.05
N ASP A 25 -14.68 -1.10 -0.94
CA ASP A 25 -14.78 -0.44 0.35
C ASP A 25 -14.65 -1.55 1.43
N PHE A 26 -14.88 -1.19 2.69
CA PHE A 26 -14.84 -2.09 3.84
C PHE A 26 -16.21 -2.24 4.51
N SER A 27 -17.30 -2.16 3.73
CA SER A 27 -18.63 -2.57 4.20
C SER A 27 -18.70 -4.06 4.53
N ASP A 28 -17.86 -4.87 3.88
CA ASP A 28 -17.61 -6.28 4.20
C ASP A 28 -16.12 -6.47 4.53
N THR A 29 -15.83 -6.85 5.77
CA THR A 29 -14.47 -7.13 6.24
C THR A 29 -14.15 -8.62 6.28
N THR A 30 -14.91 -9.44 5.56
CA THR A 30 -14.64 -10.87 5.44
C THR A 30 -13.21 -11.08 4.95
N GLY A 31 -12.49 -11.97 5.62
CA GLY A 31 -11.08 -12.24 5.33
C GLY A 31 -10.10 -11.24 5.95
N LEU A 32 -10.55 -10.36 6.86
CA LEU A 32 -9.70 -9.44 7.63
C LEU A 32 -9.80 -9.71 9.14
N THR A 33 -8.67 -9.54 9.82
CA THR A 33 -8.58 -9.47 11.29
C THR A 33 -8.27 -8.04 11.69
N LEU A 34 -9.21 -7.35 12.35
CA LEU A 34 -9.05 -5.99 12.87
C LEU A 34 -8.56 -6.08 14.32
N ASN A 35 -7.55 -5.29 14.68
CA ASN A 35 -6.90 -5.31 15.99
C ASN A 35 -6.75 -3.91 16.58
N GLY A 36 -6.58 -3.85 17.89
CA GLY A 36 -6.39 -2.60 18.62
C GLY A 36 -7.58 -1.65 18.44
N ASN A 37 -7.30 -0.43 18.00
CA ASN A 37 -8.30 0.61 17.81
C ASN A 37 -8.98 0.61 16.43
N THR A 38 -8.64 -0.33 15.55
CA THR A 38 -9.20 -0.36 14.19
C THR A 38 -10.69 -0.68 14.18
N GLN A 39 -11.46 0.12 13.45
CA GLN A 39 -12.91 -0.01 13.32
C GLN A 39 -13.36 0.33 11.90
N VAL A 40 -14.56 -0.10 11.50
CA VAL A 40 -15.18 0.32 10.24
C VAL A 40 -16.06 1.54 10.50
N VAL A 41 -15.80 2.64 9.78
CA VAL A 41 -16.57 3.88 9.86
C VAL A 41 -16.89 4.35 8.44
N ASN A 42 -18.18 4.52 8.12
CA ASN A 42 -18.64 4.92 6.78
C ASN A 42 -18.04 4.05 5.65
N ASN A 43 -18.04 2.73 5.84
CA ASN A 43 -17.43 1.73 4.95
C ASN A 43 -15.91 1.87 4.76
N ASN A 44 -15.20 2.65 5.57
CA ASN A 44 -13.74 2.73 5.54
C ASN A 44 -13.13 2.03 6.75
N LEU A 45 -11.94 1.45 6.59
CA LEU A 45 -11.14 1.04 7.76
C LEU A 45 -10.53 2.29 8.38
N GLN A 46 -10.90 2.57 9.62
CA GLN A 46 -10.29 3.61 10.41
C GLN A 46 -9.34 2.96 11.42
N LEU A 47 -8.03 3.04 11.15
CA LEU A 47 -7.00 2.38 11.94
C LEU A 47 -6.87 3.01 13.33
N THR A 48 -6.88 4.33 13.38
CA THR A 48 -6.85 5.14 14.61
C THR A 48 -7.72 6.39 14.44
N ASN A 49 -8.14 6.97 15.56
CA ASN A 49 -8.85 8.25 15.65
C ASN A 49 -7.85 9.36 16.00
N ASN A 50 -8.30 10.61 15.87
CA ASN A 50 -7.64 11.77 16.47
C ASN A 50 -7.73 11.76 18.02
N ILE A 51 -7.12 10.76 18.64
CA ILE A 51 -7.03 10.51 20.06
C ILE A 51 -5.59 10.08 20.33
N ALA A 52 -4.97 10.63 21.38
CA ALA A 52 -3.60 10.32 21.74
C ALA A 52 -3.42 8.83 22.13
N TRP A 53 -2.24 8.28 21.85
CA TRP A 53 -1.79 6.95 22.28
C TRP A 53 -2.68 5.78 21.82
N GLN A 54 -3.15 5.84 20.58
CA GLN A 54 -3.84 4.73 19.92
C GLN A 54 -2.87 3.88 19.09
N GLY A 55 -3.27 2.62 18.89
CA GLY A 55 -2.62 1.70 17.97
C GLY A 55 -3.66 0.82 17.32
N GLY A 56 -3.63 0.72 16.00
CA GLY A 56 -4.55 -0.10 15.23
C GLY A 56 -3.83 -0.88 14.15
N SER A 57 -4.33 -2.07 13.86
CA SER A 57 -3.90 -2.83 12.71
C SER A 57 -5.01 -3.67 12.11
N VAL A 58 -4.85 -4.01 10.85
CA VAL A 58 -5.75 -4.91 10.12
C VAL A 58 -4.94 -5.76 9.17
N PHE A 59 -5.17 -7.08 9.18
CA PHE A 59 -4.44 -8.02 8.34
C PHE A 59 -5.38 -9.00 7.66
N THR A 60 -5.01 -9.46 6.46
CA THR A 60 -5.70 -10.57 5.79
C THR A 60 -5.66 -11.83 6.65
N THR A 61 -6.70 -12.66 6.58
CA THR A 61 -6.72 -13.99 7.23
C THR A 61 -6.13 -15.07 6.32
N ASN A 62 -6.12 -14.82 5.02
CA ASN A 62 -5.49 -15.69 4.02
C ASN A 62 -4.16 -15.06 3.61
N ALA A 63 -3.13 -15.90 3.56
CA ALA A 63 -1.82 -15.50 3.06
C ALA A 63 -1.79 -15.48 1.53
N ILE A 64 -1.00 -14.57 0.97
CA ILE A 64 -0.46 -14.74 -0.38
C ILE A 64 0.76 -15.66 -0.35
N SER A 65 1.05 -16.29 -1.47
CA SER A 65 2.17 -17.22 -1.61
C SER A 65 3.35 -16.58 -2.34
N LEU A 66 4.53 -16.64 -1.73
CA LEU A 66 5.81 -16.23 -2.31
C LEU A 66 6.64 -17.43 -2.80
N ILE A 67 6.02 -18.60 -2.91
CA ILE A 67 6.69 -19.82 -3.39
C ILE A 67 7.17 -19.63 -4.84
N ASN A 68 8.31 -20.23 -5.18
CA ASN A 68 8.88 -20.19 -6.54
C ASN A 68 9.08 -18.76 -7.08
N ASP A 69 9.56 -17.85 -6.25
CA ASP A 69 9.82 -16.46 -6.66
C ASP A 69 8.56 -15.76 -7.22
N SER A 70 7.40 -16.09 -6.65
CA SER A 70 6.13 -15.46 -7.04
C SER A 70 6.15 -13.96 -6.77
N SER A 71 5.52 -13.23 -7.67
CA SER A 71 5.32 -11.79 -7.61
C SER A 71 4.01 -11.44 -6.93
N PHE A 72 3.90 -10.19 -6.50
CA PHE A 72 2.61 -9.62 -6.11
C PHE A 72 2.52 -8.16 -6.49
N ALA A 73 1.28 -7.68 -6.53
CA ALA A 73 0.96 -6.26 -6.60
C ALA A 73 -0.13 -5.95 -5.59
N THR A 74 -0.05 -4.78 -4.96
CA THR A 74 -1.14 -4.24 -4.16
C THR A 74 -1.38 -2.79 -4.51
N SER A 75 -2.64 -2.40 -4.53
CA SER A 75 -3.05 -1.01 -4.65
C SER A 75 -4.05 -0.68 -3.56
N PHE A 76 -3.95 0.52 -2.98
CA PHE A 76 -4.88 0.97 -1.96
C PHE A 76 -5.00 2.49 -1.98
N SER A 77 -6.10 2.98 -1.42
CA SER A 77 -6.33 4.40 -1.21
C SER A 77 -6.43 4.68 0.28
N PHE A 78 -5.78 5.74 0.73
CA PHE A 78 -5.85 6.18 2.13
C PHE A 78 -6.15 7.67 2.24
N LYS A 79 -6.60 8.08 3.42
CA LYS A 79 -6.81 9.46 3.80
C LYS A 79 -6.42 9.66 5.26
N ILE A 80 -5.67 10.73 5.53
CA ILE A 80 -5.33 11.15 6.90
C ILE A 80 -5.92 12.55 7.10
N ASP A 81 -6.74 12.72 8.13
CA ASP A 81 -7.42 13.99 8.43
C ASP A 81 -7.74 14.18 9.92
N ASN A 82 -8.46 15.27 10.24
CA ASN A 82 -8.89 15.60 11.60
C ASN A 82 -7.69 15.70 12.57
N ASN A 83 -6.89 16.75 12.42
CA ASN A 83 -5.60 16.91 13.11
C ASN A 83 -5.69 17.95 14.24
N SER A 84 -6.61 17.79 15.19
CA SER A 84 -6.89 18.85 16.18
C SER A 84 -5.99 18.83 17.42
N LEU A 85 -5.14 17.81 17.57
CA LEU A 85 -4.32 17.64 18.78
C LEU A 85 -2.92 18.30 18.72
N GLY A 86 -2.58 19.04 17.66
CA GLY A 86 -1.28 19.68 17.50
C GLY A 86 -0.43 19.02 16.41
N GLY A 87 0.88 19.27 16.41
CA GLY A 87 1.81 18.72 15.43
C GLY A 87 3.23 19.27 15.58
N ASP A 88 4.02 19.20 14.51
CA ASP A 88 5.42 19.60 14.46
C ASP A 88 5.63 20.88 13.62
N THR A 89 6.86 21.09 13.14
CA THR A 89 7.20 22.21 12.26
C THR A 89 6.70 22.04 10.82
N ASP A 90 6.36 20.82 10.41
CA ASP A 90 5.76 20.53 9.09
C ASP A 90 4.26 20.85 9.11
N GLY A 91 3.59 20.61 10.25
CA GLY A 91 2.27 21.16 10.55
C GLY A 91 1.47 20.30 11.53
N LEU A 92 0.13 20.42 11.51
CA LEU A 92 -0.75 19.66 12.41
C LEU A 92 -0.88 18.20 11.98
N GLY A 93 -1.02 17.30 12.94
CA GLY A 93 -1.27 15.87 12.77
C GLY A 93 -0.06 15.00 13.10
N ALA A 94 -0.31 13.73 13.40
CA ALA A 94 0.69 12.69 13.62
C ALA A 94 -0.01 11.30 13.71
N ASP A 95 0.70 10.17 13.67
CA ASP A 95 2.10 10.03 13.27
C ASP A 95 2.20 9.45 11.85
N GLY A 96 1.15 8.77 11.36
CA GLY A 96 1.09 8.21 10.02
C GLY A 96 0.50 6.80 10.02
N LEU A 97 0.74 6.08 8.92
CA LEU A 97 0.34 4.69 8.75
C LEU A 97 1.40 3.90 8.00
N ALA A 98 1.30 2.57 8.04
CA ALA A 98 2.13 1.70 7.22
C ALA A 98 1.31 0.61 6.55
N PHE A 99 1.66 0.27 5.31
CA PHE A 99 1.32 -1.02 4.73
C PHE A 99 2.35 -2.05 5.20
N VAL A 100 1.90 -3.19 5.71
CA VAL A 100 2.76 -4.20 6.34
C VAL A 100 2.52 -5.57 5.71
N ILE A 101 3.64 -6.21 5.37
CA ILE A 101 3.73 -7.63 4.99
C ILE A 101 4.40 -8.34 6.16
N GLN A 102 3.74 -9.36 6.71
CA GLN A 102 4.27 -10.09 7.86
C GLN A 102 3.91 -11.57 7.86
N THR A 103 4.48 -12.29 8.82
CA THR A 103 4.05 -13.65 9.20
C THR A 103 2.89 -13.59 10.21
N GLN A 104 2.25 -14.74 10.45
CA GLN A 104 0.94 -14.89 11.11
C GLN A 104 0.85 -14.42 12.58
N ASN A 105 1.07 -13.13 12.83
CA ASN A 105 0.86 -12.50 14.11
C ASN A 105 0.19 -11.15 13.87
N ALA A 106 -1.14 -11.10 13.91
CA ALA A 106 -1.93 -9.88 13.73
C ALA A 106 -1.77 -8.92 14.94
N ASN A 107 -0.54 -8.52 15.22
CA ASN A 107 -0.17 -7.68 16.35
C ASN A 107 -0.30 -6.20 15.97
N VAL A 108 -0.51 -5.38 17.00
CA VAL A 108 -0.31 -3.93 16.92
C VAL A 108 1.10 -3.67 17.45
N GLY A 109 1.95 -3.07 16.64
CA GLY A 109 3.31 -2.64 17.03
C GLY A 109 3.28 -1.37 17.89
N GLY A 110 4.41 -0.67 17.94
CA GLY A 110 4.57 0.56 18.73
C GLY A 110 3.60 1.68 18.32
N ALA A 111 3.05 2.41 19.30
CA ALA A 111 2.23 3.60 19.07
C ALA A 111 3.08 4.83 18.68
N GLY A 112 2.44 5.98 18.43
CA GLY A 112 3.14 7.19 17.99
C GLY A 112 3.90 6.98 16.69
N GLY A 113 5.11 7.55 16.58
CA GLY A 113 6.06 7.29 15.49
C GLY A 113 6.50 5.82 15.35
N GLY A 114 6.00 4.91 16.18
CA GLY A 114 6.06 3.48 15.90
C GLY A 114 5.07 3.02 14.83
N LEU A 115 4.11 3.86 14.42
CA LEU A 115 3.12 3.66 13.34
C LEU A 115 2.29 2.37 13.44
N GLY A 116 2.16 1.80 14.63
CA GLY A 116 1.59 0.47 14.83
C GLY A 116 2.41 -0.67 14.18
N TYR A 117 3.62 -0.37 13.69
CA TYR A 117 4.52 -1.27 12.99
C TYR A 117 5.76 -1.64 13.81
N GLN A 118 6.27 -0.70 14.61
CA GLN A 118 7.53 -0.89 15.31
C GLN A 118 7.50 -2.18 16.17
N GLY A 119 8.53 -3.01 16.02
CA GLY A 119 8.67 -4.27 16.76
C GLY A 119 7.92 -5.46 16.17
N ILE A 120 7.18 -5.31 15.07
CA ILE A 120 6.68 -6.43 14.27
C ILE A 120 7.88 -7.04 13.53
N ASN A 121 8.49 -8.08 14.08
CA ASN A 121 9.61 -8.77 13.44
C ASN A 121 9.16 -9.60 12.23
N ASN A 122 10.10 -10.02 11.39
CA ASN A 122 9.83 -10.84 10.20
C ASN A 122 8.80 -10.18 9.30
N SER A 123 9.11 -8.95 8.90
CA SER A 123 8.18 -8.07 8.21
C SER A 123 8.89 -7.17 7.19
N VAL A 124 8.10 -6.71 6.23
CA VAL A 124 8.44 -5.59 5.33
C VAL A 124 7.32 -4.57 5.46
N ALA A 125 7.64 -3.29 5.50
CA ALA A 125 6.63 -2.23 5.55
C ALA A 125 6.95 -1.09 4.59
N VAL A 126 5.88 -0.43 4.14
CA VAL A 126 5.93 0.87 3.50
C VAL A 126 5.24 1.85 4.43
N GLU A 127 5.99 2.76 5.03
CA GLU A 127 5.46 3.79 5.90
C GLU A 127 5.12 5.07 5.13
N PHE A 128 4.06 5.72 5.56
CA PHE A 128 3.63 7.06 5.16
C PHE A 128 3.62 7.88 6.44
N ASP A 129 4.80 8.42 6.76
CA ASP A 129 5.06 9.14 8.00
C ASP A 129 4.69 10.62 7.82
N THR A 130 4.03 11.17 8.83
CA THR A 130 3.50 12.53 8.85
C THR A 130 3.96 13.34 10.06
N PHE A 131 5.03 12.90 10.73
CA PHE A 131 5.54 13.54 11.93
C PHE A 131 7.05 13.42 12.11
N ASN A 132 7.73 14.55 12.34
CA ASN A 132 9.17 14.56 12.53
C ASN A 132 9.54 14.05 13.93
N ASN A 133 10.01 12.81 14.01
CA ASN A 133 10.51 12.24 15.27
C ASN A 133 11.97 12.62 15.59
N THR A 134 12.53 13.60 14.89
CA THR A 134 13.84 14.22 15.12
C THR A 134 14.99 13.23 15.02
N SER A 135 15.78 13.04 16.09
CA SER A 135 16.90 12.11 16.10
C SER A 135 16.47 10.64 16.09
N TRP A 136 15.18 10.33 16.24
CA TRP A 136 14.71 8.95 16.33
C TRP A 136 14.56 8.28 14.96
N ASP A 137 14.07 9.00 13.95
CA ASP A 137 13.90 8.57 12.56
C ASP A 137 14.85 9.30 11.59
N ASN A 138 15.41 10.45 12.01
CA ASN A 138 16.35 11.29 11.24
C ASN A 138 15.82 11.72 9.87
N ASN A 139 14.50 11.91 9.77
CA ASN A 139 13.79 12.31 8.56
C ASN A 139 13.04 13.65 8.77
N ASN A 140 12.31 14.11 7.76
CA ASN A 140 11.40 15.26 7.89
C ASN A 140 10.01 14.80 8.36
N GLY A 141 9.12 15.76 8.62
CA GLY A 141 7.75 15.47 9.09
C GLY A 141 6.79 14.97 8.02
N ASN A 142 7.26 14.61 6.81
CA ASN A 142 6.40 14.04 5.77
C ASN A 142 7.24 13.26 4.75
N HIS A 143 7.25 11.93 4.87
CA HIS A 143 8.06 11.05 4.03
C HIS A 143 7.45 9.67 3.81
N VAL A 144 7.98 8.97 2.81
CA VAL A 144 7.68 7.55 2.55
C VAL A 144 8.95 6.75 2.73
N GLY A 145 8.87 5.63 3.46
CA GLY A 145 10.01 4.77 3.77
C GLY A 145 9.72 3.29 3.55
N ILE A 146 10.75 2.51 3.19
CA ILE A 146 10.66 1.04 3.13
C ILE A 146 11.45 0.46 4.33
N GLY A 147 10.72 -0.02 5.33
CA GLY A 147 11.25 -0.62 6.55
C GLY A 147 11.24 -2.15 6.53
N ILE A 148 12.06 -2.78 7.39
CA ILE A 148 12.10 -4.24 7.57
C ILE A 148 12.20 -4.58 9.06
N ASN A 149 11.66 -5.73 9.47
CA ASN A 149 11.74 -6.26 10.84
C ASN A 149 11.31 -5.26 11.92
N GLY A 150 10.19 -4.57 11.70
CA GLY A 150 9.62 -3.64 12.70
C GLY A 150 10.50 -2.42 12.97
N ASN A 151 11.43 -2.09 12.07
CA ASN A 151 12.23 -0.88 12.16
C ASN A 151 11.60 0.25 11.32
N VAL A 152 11.19 1.31 12.01
CA VAL A 152 10.64 2.57 11.45
C VAL A 152 11.75 3.59 11.12
N ASN A 153 12.96 3.43 11.65
CA ASN A 153 14.10 4.26 11.24
C ASN A 153 14.79 3.61 10.03
N THR A 154 14.27 3.88 8.83
CA THR A 154 14.80 3.36 7.58
C THR A 154 15.65 4.39 6.83
N SER A 155 16.81 3.96 6.34
CA SER A 155 17.66 4.76 5.44
C SER A 155 17.15 4.78 3.99
N ASN A 156 16.14 3.99 3.65
CA ASN A 156 15.52 3.98 2.34
C ASN A 156 14.18 4.70 2.44
N ASN A 157 14.26 6.03 2.38
CA ASN A 157 13.12 6.92 2.45
C ASN A 157 13.24 8.04 1.40
N VAL A 158 12.12 8.73 1.17
CA VAL A 158 12.06 9.94 0.36
C VAL A 158 11.05 10.91 0.96
N ASN A 159 11.47 12.17 1.07
CA ASN A 159 10.62 13.25 1.52
C ASN A 159 9.52 13.52 0.49
N GLU A 160 8.28 13.65 0.97
CA GLU A 160 7.15 14.05 0.15
C GLU A 160 6.86 15.54 0.42
N PRO A 161 6.92 16.43 -0.59
CA PRO A 161 6.65 17.86 -0.38
C PRO A 161 5.17 18.19 -0.12
N PHE A 162 4.25 17.29 -0.46
CA PHE A 162 2.80 17.48 -0.23
C PHE A 162 2.33 16.63 0.94
N ARG A 163 1.82 17.28 1.99
CA ARG A 163 1.51 16.63 3.26
C ARG A 163 0.40 15.58 3.11
N PHE A 164 0.62 14.38 3.64
CA PHE A 164 -0.37 13.30 3.57
C PHE A 164 -1.61 13.55 4.45
N ASN A 165 -1.46 14.38 5.49
CA ASN A 165 -2.46 14.60 6.53
C ASN A 165 -3.31 15.87 6.35
N GLU A 166 -3.45 16.39 5.12
CA GLU A 166 -4.32 17.54 4.82
C GLU A 166 -5.75 17.16 4.39
N GLY A 167 -6.10 15.87 4.46
CA GLY A 167 -7.42 15.35 4.12
C GLY A 167 -7.65 15.04 2.65
N ASP A 168 -6.60 15.13 1.83
CA ASP A 168 -6.60 14.59 0.46
C ASP A 168 -6.58 13.04 0.47
N VAL A 169 -7.13 12.45 -0.59
CA VAL A 169 -7.03 11.01 -0.83
C VAL A 169 -5.75 10.71 -1.60
N TRP A 170 -5.01 9.72 -1.13
CA TRP A 170 -3.76 9.26 -1.73
C TRP A 170 -3.90 7.83 -2.23
N ASN A 171 -3.52 7.61 -3.48
CA ASN A 171 -3.52 6.31 -4.13
C ASN A 171 -2.10 5.76 -4.16
N VAL A 172 -1.94 4.49 -3.76
CA VAL A 172 -0.65 3.80 -3.69
C VAL A 172 -0.69 2.56 -4.58
N LEU A 173 0.41 2.29 -5.28
CA LEU A 173 0.69 1.04 -5.96
C LEU A 173 2.05 0.50 -5.49
N ILE A 174 2.05 -0.74 -5.02
CA ILE A 174 3.25 -1.50 -4.67
C ILE A 174 3.34 -2.71 -5.60
N THR A 175 4.51 -2.94 -6.18
CA THR A 175 4.79 -4.15 -6.96
C THR A 175 6.07 -4.81 -6.45
N PHE A 176 6.02 -6.14 -6.34
CA PHE A 176 7.19 -6.94 -6.01
C PHE A 176 7.45 -7.98 -7.10
N ASP A 177 8.67 -7.95 -7.63
CA ASP A 177 9.19 -8.95 -8.55
C ASP A 177 9.91 -10.03 -7.75
N GLY A 178 9.34 -11.23 -7.65
CA GLY A 178 9.98 -12.31 -6.94
C GLY A 178 11.27 -12.79 -7.60
N ILE A 179 11.51 -12.52 -8.89
CA ILE A 179 12.73 -12.91 -9.60
C ILE A 179 13.84 -11.88 -9.36
N SER A 180 13.60 -10.62 -9.72
CA SER A 180 14.62 -9.55 -9.56
C SER A 180 14.74 -9.04 -8.13
N LYS A 181 13.81 -9.44 -7.24
CA LYS A 181 13.67 -8.96 -5.86
C LYS A 181 13.40 -7.45 -5.78
N LEU A 182 12.93 -6.85 -6.86
CA LEU A 182 12.60 -5.44 -6.92
C LEU A 182 11.25 -5.20 -6.25
N PHE A 183 11.28 -4.38 -5.20
CA PHE A 183 10.12 -3.89 -4.48
C PHE A 183 9.95 -2.41 -4.80
N ASP A 184 8.95 -2.08 -5.61
CA ASP A 184 8.64 -0.74 -6.08
C ASP A 184 7.37 -0.22 -5.42
N VAL A 185 7.42 1.04 -5.01
CA VAL A 185 6.31 1.78 -4.41
C VAL A 185 6.11 3.07 -5.20
N SER A 186 4.87 3.38 -5.54
CA SER A 186 4.47 4.67 -6.10
C SER A 186 3.21 5.17 -5.41
N TRP A 187 3.10 6.48 -5.24
CA TRP A 187 1.92 7.11 -4.67
C TRP A 187 1.60 8.41 -5.41
N SER A 188 0.32 8.77 -5.42
CA SER A 188 -0.13 10.04 -5.97
C SER A 188 -1.42 10.52 -5.33
N MET A 189 -1.59 11.83 -5.28
CA MET A 189 -2.82 12.46 -4.81
C MET A 189 -3.94 12.23 -5.83
N GLU A 190 -5.12 11.78 -5.38
CA GLU A 190 -6.24 11.43 -6.25
C GLU A 190 -6.66 12.62 -7.14
N THR A 191 -6.74 13.81 -6.56
CA THR A 191 -7.19 15.01 -7.27
C THR A 191 -6.13 15.61 -8.20
N ASP A 192 -4.86 15.24 -8.04
CA ASP A 192 -3.74 15.73 -8.83
C ASP A 192 -2.60 14.71 -8.86
N SER A 193 -2.62 13.82 -9.86
CA SER A 193 -1.63 12.75 -10.00
C SER A 193 -0.20 13.24 -10.30
N THR A 194 0.01 14.55 -10.47
CA THR A 194 1.37 15.12 -10.58
C THR A 194 2.02 15.33 -9.21
N LYS A 195 1.23 15.24 -8.13
CA LYS A 195 1.70 15.29 -6.74
C LYS A 195 1.85 13.87 -6.20
N GLY A 196 3.07 13.51 -5.86
CA GLY A 196 3.43 12.19 -5.38
C GLY A 196 4.86 11.83 -5.77
N GLY A 197 5.19 10.56 -5.63
CA GLY A 197 6.53 10.07 -5.86
C GLY A 197 6.61 8.57 -5.98
N SER A 198 7.84 8.09 -6.00
CA SER A 198 8.13 6.66 -5.97
C SER A 198 9.42 6.39 -5.20
N ILE A 199 9.52 5.19 -4.65
CA ILE A 199 10.73 4.66 -4.03
C ILE A 199 10.83 3.17 -4.32
N SER A 200 12.06 2.69 -4.48
CA SER A 200 12.35 1.31 -4.83
C SER A 200 13.43 0.75 -3.94
N ARG A 201 13.38 -0.56 -3.71
CA ARG A 201 14.40 -1.29 -2.98
C ARG A 201 14.52 -2.72 -3.48
N ILE A 202 15.76 -3.20 -3.61
CA ILE A 202 16.01 -4.63 -3.80
C ILE A 202 15.97 -5.31 -2.43
N LEU A 203 15.00 -6.20 -2.22
CA LEU A 203 14.87 -6.97 -0.98
C LEU A 203 14.20 -8.32 -1.21
N ASP A 204 14.69 -9.36 -0.54
CA ASP A 204 14.08 -10.69 -0.60
C ASP A 204 13.00 -10.81 0.48
N VAL A 205 11.74 -10.55 0.10
CA VAL A 205 10.60 -10.56 1.02
C VAL A 205 10.50 -11.91 1.75
N ALA A 206 10.53 -13.04 1.03
CA ALA A 206 10.38 -14.35 1.64
C ALA A 206 11.50 -14.65 2.65
N SER A 207 12.74 -14.26 2.34
CA SER A 207 13.87 -14.40 3.25
C SER A 207 13.72 -13.55 4.51
N ILE A 208 13.26 -12.30 4.38
CA ILE A 208 13.01 -11.40 5.52
C ILE A 208 11.89 -11.94 6.42
N LEU A 209 10.80 -12.42 5.82
CA LEU A 209 9.69 -13.03 6.54
C LEU A 209 10.09 -14.36 7.18
N GLY A 210 11.08 -15.07 6.64
CA GLY A 210 11.38 -16.46 7.02
C GLY A 210 10.24 -17.43 6.65
N SER A 211 9.37 -17.02 5.73
CA SER A 211 8.15 -17.72 5.32
C SER A 211 7.80 -17.34 3.89
N THR A 212 7.20 -18.28 3.15
CA THR A 212 6.57 -17.99 1.85
C THR A 212 5.10 -17.62 1.97
N ASP A 213 4.49 -17.81 3.14
CA ASP A 213 3.14 -17.37 3.42
C ASP A 213 3.21 -15.97 4.03
N ALA A 214 2.62 -14.99 3.33
CA ALA A 214 2.66 -13.59 3.71
C ALA A 214 1.26 -13.02 3.91
N PHE A 215 1.03 -12.41 5.07
CA PHE A 215 -0.20 -11.71 5.41
C PHE A 215 0.00 -10.22 5.16
N LEU A 216 -1.00 -9.60 4.53
CA LEU A 216 -0.93 -8.21 4.08
C LEU A 216 -1.89 -7.38 4.92
N GLY A 217 -1.51 -6.15 5.24
CA GLY A 217 -2.32 -5.34 6.12
C GLY A 217 -1.85 -3.93 6.27
N PHE A 218 -2.51 -3.22 7.18
CA PHE A 218 -2.21 -1.83 7.50
C PHE A 218 -2.08 -1.66 9.00
N THR A 219 -1.20 -0.76 9.41
CA THR A 219 -1.01 -0.38 10.81
C THR A 219 -1.00 1.14 10.93
N SER A 220 -1.36 1.65 12.09
CA SER A 220 -1.18 3.07 12.44
C SER A 220 -1.03 3.21 13.95
N GLY A 221 -0.32 4.25 14.36
CA GLY A 221 -0.14 4.66 15.74
C GLY A 221 -0.36 6.16 15.88
N THR A 222 -0.87 6.58 17.04
CA THR A 222 -0.90 8.00 17.42
C THR A 222 -0.11 8.21 18.70
N GLY A 223 0.55 9.35 18.80
CA GLY A 223 1.36 9.76 19.93
C GLY A 223 0.62 10.77 20.80
N SER A 224 1.35 11.79 21.27
CA SER A 224 0.73 12.94 21.97
C SER A 224 -0.07 13.84 21.01
N TYR A 225 0.33 13.84 19.73
CA TYR A 225 -0.44 14.40 18.63
C TYR A 225 -1.09 13.24 17.85
N ALA A 226 -2.14 13.56 17.11
CA ALA A 226 -2.90 12.53 16.42
C ALA A 226 -3.61 13.08 15.18
N SER A 227 -3.93 12.15 14.30
CA SER A 227 -4.82 12.29 13.15
C SER A 227 -5.75 11.07 13.12
N THR A 228 -6.81 11.16 12.33
CA THR A 228 -7.59 9.99 11.94
C THR A 228 -6.94 9.35 10.72
N HIS A 229 -6.68 8.05 10.77
CA HIS A 229 -5.99 7.32 9.69
C HIS A 229 -6.95 6.32 9.05
N GLY A 230 -7.35 6.57 7.80
CA GLY A 230 -8.36 5.80 7.07
C GLY A 230 -7.80 5.11 5.83
N ILE A 231 -8.18 3.85 5.62
CA ILE A 231 -8.03 3.11 4.35
C ILE A 231 -9.41 3.02 3.70
N LEU A 232 -9.49 3.41 2.44
CA LEU A 232 -10.74 3.54 1.69
C LEU A 232 -11.01 2.34 0.80
N SER A 233 -9.95 1.77 0.22
CA SER A 233 -10.02 0.59 -0.65
C SER A 233 -8.68 -0.14 -0.64
N ALA A 234 -8.67 -1.42 -0.98
CA ALA A 234 -7.46 -2.20 -1.16
C ALA A 234 -7.65 -3.36 -2.14
N THR A 235 -6.64 -3.63 -2.95
CA THR A 235 -6.55 -4.82 -3.80
C THR A 235 -5.21 -5.50 -3.57
N PHE A 236 -5.23 -6.82 -3.44
CA PHE A 236 -4.05 -7.67 -3.33
C PHE A 236 -4.07 -8.70 -4.44
N THR A 237 -3.02 -8.74 -5.25
CA THR A 237 -2.86 -9.70 -6.34
C THR A 237 -1.58 -10.48 -6.16
N ASN A 238 -1.65 -11.81 -6.22
CA ASN A 238 -0.48 -12.69 -6.15
C ASN A 238 -0.43 -13.59 -7.38
N THR A 239 0.67 -13.52 -8.11
CA THR A 239 0.86 -14.11 -9.44
C THR A 239 2.24 -14.74 -9.55
N SER A 240 2.41 -15.73 -10.42
CA SER A 240 3.74 -16.31 -10.72
C SER A 240 4.65 -15.38 -11.54
N SER A 241 4.14 -14.20 -11.92
CA SER A 241 4.84 -13.18 -12.72
C SER A 241 4.22 -11.81 -12.43
N ILE A 242 5.01 -10.73 -12.33
CA ILE A 242 4.45 -9.38 -12.32
C ILE A 242 3.52 -9.23 -13.54
N PRO A 243 2.32 -8.64 -13.40
CA PRO A 243 1.52 -8.24 -14.55
C PRO A 243 2.34 -7.34 -15.48
N THR A 244 2.92 -7.91 -16.53
CA THR A 244 3.67 -7.15 -17.51
C THR A 244 2.66 -6.36 -18.34
N ASN A 245 2.76 -5.02 -18.32
CA ASN A 245 2.09 -4.15 -19.28
C ASN A 245 2.34 -4.66 -20.71
N THR A 246 1.40 -5.45 -21.24
CA THR A 246 1.30 -5.79 -22.65
C THR A 246 -0.16 -5.60 -23.06
N PRO A 247 -0.42 -4.98 -24.22
CA PRO A 247 -1.76 -4.66 -24.68
C PRO A 247 -2.45 -5.95 -25.08
N VAL A 248 -3.10 -6.60 -24.12
CA VAL A 248 -4.03 -7.69 -24.38
C VAL A 248 -5.36 -7.03 -24.72
N ASN A 249 -5.88 -7.35 -25.89
CA ASN A 249 -7.27 -7.08 -26.28
C ASN A 249 -8.21 -7.62 -25.19
N ALA A 250 -8.53 -6.78 -24.22
CA ALA A 250 -9.51 -7.03 -23.19
C ALA A 250 -10.88 -6.58 -23.70
N PRO A 251 -11.97 -7.33 -23.44
CA PRO A 251 -13.26 -6.70 -23.26
C PRO A 251 -13.18 -5.86 -21.97
N VAL A 252 -12.82 -4.59 -22.15
CA VAL A 252 -13.20 -3.41 -21.34
C VAL A 252 -13.69 -3.70 -19.91
N THR A 253 -12.79 -3.77 -18.94
CA THR A 253 -13.12 -3.51 -17.51
C THR A 253 -11.94 -2.92 -16.73
N PHE A 254 -10.69 -3.25 -17.04
CA PHE A 254 -9.54 -2.78 -16.25
C PHE A 254 -8.80 -1.52 -16.76
N SER A 255 -9.08 -1.04 -17.99
CA SER A 255 -8.39 0.15 -18.55
C SER A 255 -9.19 1.48 -18.37
N LEU A 256 -10.34 1.43 -17.70
CA LEU A 256 -11.25 2.57 -17.53
C LEU A 256 -11.10 3.33 -16.21
N MET A 257 -10.33 2.84 -15.23
CA MET A 257 -10.20 3.55 -13.94
C MET A 257 -9.02 4.51 -13.83
N MET A 258 -7.98 4.39 -14.68
CA MET A 258 -6.84 5.34 -14.66
C MET A 258 -6.81 6.36 -15.81
N SER A 259 -7.73 6.27 -16.77
CA SER A 259 -7.85 7.25 -17.88
C SER A 259 -9.09 8.15 -17.78
N ALA A 260 -9.97 7.93 -16.80
CA ALA A 260 -11.20 8.70 -16.62
C ALA A 260 -11.02 10.03 -15.85
N LEU A 261 -9.91 10.23 -15.12
CA LEU A 261 -9.71 11.47 -14.36
C LEU A 261 -8.95 12.57 -15.15
N ALA A 262 -8.14 12.20 -16.13
CA ALA A 262 -7.40 13.18 -16.96
C ALA A 262 -8.25 13.80 -18.10
N PHE A 263 -9.34 13.15 -18.53
CA PHE A 263 -10.16 13.64 -19.65
C PHE A 263 -11.37 14.49 -19.25
N LEU A 264 -11.74 14.59 -17.96
CA LEU A 264 -12.82 15.47 -17.53
C LEU A 264 -12.39 16.94 -17.35
N VAL A 265 -11.10 17.21 -17.16
CA VAL A 265 -10.58 18.58 -16.96
C VAL A 265 -10.37 19.33 -18.30
N PHE A 266 -10.07 18.63 -19.39
CA PHE A 266 -9.79 19.29 -20.68
C PHE A 266 -11.04 19.68 -21.49
N ARG A 267 -12.24 19.23 -21.11
CA ARG A 267 -13.48 19.63 -21.81
C ARG A 267 -14.12 20.93 -21.31
N ARG A 268 -13.77 21.45 -20.13
CA ARG A 268 -14.31 22.75 -19.66
C ARG A 268 -13.54 23.99 -20.12
N LYS A 269 -12.27 23.89 -20.55
CA LYS A 269 -11.53 25.05 -21.08
C LYS A 269 -11.75 25.36 -22.57
N LYS A 270 -12.40 24.47 -23.34
CA LYS A 270 -12.64 24.71 -24.78
C LYS A 270 -14.01 25.32 -25.14
N GLN A 271 -14.89 25.52 -24.15
CA GLN A 271 -16.20 26.15 -24.36
C GLN A 271 -16.29 27.63 -23.92
N ILE A 272 -15.21 28.23 -23.39
CA ILE A 272 -15.16 29.68 -23.04
C ILE A 272 -14.39 30.51 -24.08
N LEU A 273 -13.75 29.88 -25.08
CA LEU A 273 -13.05 30.58 -26.18
C LEU A 273 -13.80 30.54 -27.52
N ARG A 274 -15.09 30.19 -27.51
CA ARG A 274 -16.00 30.27 -28.66
C ARG A 274 -17.42 30.68 -28.23
N SER A 275 -17.52 31.86 -27.63
CA SER A 275 -18.71 32.70 -27.62
C SER A 275 -18.28 34.13 -27.87
#